data_AF-A0A816F3D8-F1
#
_entry.id   AF-A0A816F3D8-F1
#
_cell.length_a   1.000
_cell.length_b   1.000
_cell.length_c   1.000
_cell.angle_alpha   90.00
_cell.angle_beta   90.00
_cell.angle_gamma   90.00
#
_symmetry.space_group_name_H-M   'P 1'
#
loop_
_entity.id
_entity.type
_entity.pdbx_description
1 polymer ?
#
loop_
_entity_poly.entity_id
_entity_poly.type
_entity_poly.pdbx_seq_one_letter_code
_entity_poly.pdbx_strand_id
1 'polypeptide(L)'
;MLDKLPDQITAKVHFITHYPELIRRNGPPRNYWCQRFEGKHLYFKKLALRSSNFKNISFTLAKRHQLRLSWLLSHDCFYNLNDKSISTKFIKSLELPIDTKRLLVRHKFDYPVYEECQTLIHNHVKFMRNSVFITKLLYQEEIPEFVLLRHILKVEKSWILIVQHLQTVSFDETLWSYEISYLEQLSVMNLDECINILPHVLDIYSLNDAYFVNVLTRLTV
;
A
#
# COMPACT_ATOMS: atom_id res chain seq x y z
N MET A 1 -24.83 -8.18 25.12
CA MET A 1 -24.76 -9.16 24.01
C MET A 1 -23.98 -10.41 24.42
N LEU A 2 -22.91 -10.27 25.22
CA LEU A 2 -22.12 -11.37 25.77
C LEU A 2 -22.90 -12.24 26.80
N ASP A 3 -23.88 -11.69 27.49
CA ASP A 3 -24.66 -12.41 28.52
C ASP A 3 -25.60 -13.49 27.97
N LYS A 4 -25.83 -13.53 26.66
CA LYS A 4 -26.79 -14.44 26.03
C LYS A 4 -26.19 -15.78 25.58
N LEU A 5 -24.85 -15.95 25.58
CA LEU A 5 -24.15 -17.13 25.03
C LEU A 5 -22.86 -17.47 25.81
N PRO A 6 -22.95 -17.88 27.09
CA PRO A 6 -21.79 -18.07 27.96
C PRO A 6 -20.81 -19.16 27.48
N ASP A 7 -21.30 -20.25 26.87
CA ASP A 7 -20.46 -21.41 26.47
C ASP A 7 -19.89 -21.33 25.03
N GLN A 8 -20.15 -20.24 24.31
CA GLN A 8 -19.72 -20.07 22.91
C GLN A 8 -18.71 -18.93 22.69
N ILE A 9 -18.27 -18.26 23.77
CA ILE A 9 -17.33 -17.14 23.67
C ILE A 9 -15.90 -17.70 23.61
N THR A 10 -15.45 -17.97 22.39
CA THR A 10 -14.03 -18.23 22.15
C THR A 10 -13.20 -16.96 22.35
N ALA A 11 -11.92 -17.11 22.66
CA ALA A 11 -10.99 -15.98 22.77
C ALA A 11 -11.02 -15.07 21.52
N LYS A 12 -11.21 -15.64 20.32
CA LYS A 12 -11.34 -14.86 19.07
C LYS A 12 -12.53 -13.91 19.11
N VAL A 13 -13.68 -14.37 19.60
CA VAL A 13 -14.89 -13.54 19.71
C VAL A 13 -14.70 -12.43 20.75
N HIS A 14 -14.06 -12.75 21.88
CA HIS A 14 -13.71 -11.73 22.86
C HIS A 14 -12.75 -10.67 22.27
N PHE A 15 -11.73 -11.07 21.50
CA PHE A 15 -10.82 -10.08 20.90
C PHE A 15 -11.51 -9.14 19.92
N ILE A 16 -12.53 -9.60 19.18
CA ILE A 16 -13.31 -8.74 18.26
C ILE A 16 -13.93 -7.55 18.99
N THR A 17 -14.30 -7.67 20.27
CA THR A 17 -14.86 -6.54 21.03
C THR A 17 -13.86 -5.41 21.25
N HIS A 18 -12.56 -5.72 21.19
CA HIS A 18 -11.46 -4.74 21.33
C HIS A 18 -11.00 -4.14 19.99
N TYR A 19 -11.44 -4.67 18.85
CA TYR A 19 -11.05 -4.15 17.53
C TYR A 19 -11.40 -2.68 17.32
N PRO A 20 -12.58 -2.16 17.73
CA PRO A 20 -12.90 -0.75 17.56
C PRO A 20 -11.88 0.18 18.22
N GLU A 21 -11.45 -0.14 19.45
CA GLU A 21 -10.44 0.65 20.17
C GLU A 21 -9.05 0.51 19.54
N LEU A 22 -8.68 -0.71 19.12
CA LEU A 22 -7.41 -0.95 18.43
C LEU A 22 -7.32 -0.22 17.09
N ILE A 23 -8.41 -0.21 16.31
CA ILE A 23 -8.48 0.48 15.03
C ILE A 23 -8.42 1.99 15.24
N ARG A 24 -9.11 2.50 16.27
CA ARG A 24 -9.05 3.93 16.62
C ARG A 24 -7.62 4.37 16.93
N ARG A 25 -6.89 3.61 17.76
CA ARG A 25 -5.53 3.97 18.20
C ARG A 25 -4.43 3.68 17.16
N ASN A 26 -4.56 2.61 16.37
CA ASN A 26 -3.48 2.12 15.51
C ASN A 26 -3.82 2.18 14.01
N GLY A 27 -4.99 2.68 13.66
CA GLY A 27 -5.52 2.64 12.30
C GLY A 27 -5.90 1.22 11.84
N PRO A 28 -5.95 0.99 10.52
CA PRO A 28 -6.42 -0.28 9.96
C PRO A 28 -5.59 -1.50 10.42
N PRO A 29 -6.23 -2.67 10.68
CA PRO A 29 -5.52 -3.88 11.17
C PRO A 29 -4.43 -4.40 10.24
N ARG A 30 -4.51 -4.05 8.95
CA ARG A 30 -3.50 -4.37 7.94
C ARG A 30 -2.12 -3.79 8.27
N ASN A 31 -2.03 -2.74 9.07
CA ASN A 31 -0.76 -2.11 9.44
C ASN A 31 0.00 -2.91 10.51
N TYR A 32 -0.70 -3.64 11.37
CA TYR A 32 -0.10 -4.36 12.51
C TYR A 32 -0.34 -5.88 12.50
N TRP A 33 -0.97 -6.44 11.48
CA TRP A 33 -1.13 -7.89 11.35
C TRP A 33 0.20 -8.62 11.06
N CYS A 34 0.29 -9.87 11.50
CA CYS A 34 1.53 -10.66 11.35
C CYS A 34 1.61 -11.49 10.06
N GLN A 35 0.68 -11.33 9.11
CA GLN A 35 0.60 -12.20 7.92
C GLN A 35 1.88 -12.19 7.07
N ARG A 36 2.55 -11.04 6.95
CA ARG A 36 3.82 -10.93 6.21
C ARG A 36 4.97 -11.67 6.91
N PHE A 37 5.03 -11.59 8.23
CA PHE A 37 6.01 -12.32 9.03
C PHE A 37 5.80 -13.83 8.91
N GLU A 38 4.56 -14.30 8.99
CA GLU A 38 4.22 -15.72 8.79
C GLU A 38 4.61 -16.21 7.38
N GLY A 39 4.32 -15.42 6.35
CA GLY A 39 4.71 -15.72 4.97
C GLY A 39 6.23 -15.83 4.79
N LYS A 40 7.01 -14.94 5.42
CA LYS A 40 8.48 -15.01 5.43
C LYS A 40 8.96 -16.23 6.21
N HIS A 41 8.34 -16.51 7.35
CA HIS A 41 8.71 -17.62 8.23
C HIS A 41 8.46 -18.99 7.58
N LEU A 42 7.46 -19.12 6.70
CA LEU A 42 7.21 -20.34 5.92
C LEU A 42 8.43 -20.80 5.11
N TYR A 43 9.22 -19.88 4.54
CA TYR A 43 10.47 -20.22 3.85
C TYR A 43 11.45 -20.95 4.78
N PHE A 44 11.61 -20.43 6.00
CA PHE A 44 12.51 -21.00 7.00
C PHE A 44 12.01 -22.34 7.52
N LYS A 45 10.69 -22.50 7.77
CA LYS A 45 10.10 -23.81 8.14
C LYS A 45 10.40 -24.88 7.09
N LYS A 46 10.13 -24.57 5.82
CA LYS A 46 10.40 -25.49 4.70
C LYS A 46 11.88 -25.81 4.53
N LEU A 47 12.76 -24.88 4.86
CA LEU A 47 14.20 -25.09 4.78
C LEU A 47 14.72 -25.95 5.94
N ALA A 48 14.24 -25.70 7.16
CA ALA A 48 14.60 -26.48 8.34
C ALA A 48 14.23 -27.96 8.17
N LEU A 49 13.01 -28.23 7.69
CA LEU A 49 12.53 -29.59 7.39
C LEU A 49 13.41 -30.31 6.36
N ARG A 50 13.93 -29.59 5.35
CA ARG A 50 14.74 -30.18 4.26
C ARG A 50 16.22 -30.31 4.58
N SER A 51 16.74 -29.48 5.48
CA SER A 51 18.18 -29.46 5.76
C SER A 51 18.64 -30.64 6.61
N SER A 52 17.72 -31.30 7.34
CA SER A 52 17.97 -32.45 8.25
C SER A 52 19.16 -32.28 9.19
N ASN A 53 19.59 -31.03 9.43
CA ASN A 53 20.71 -30.67 10.29
C ASN A 53 20.16 -29.85 11.46
N PHE A 54 20.16 -30.45 12.64
CA PHE A 54 19.65 -29.84 13.86
C PHE A 54 20.73 -29.12 14.67
N LYS A 55 22.02 -29.28 14.29
CA LYS A 55 23.13 -28.60 14.97
C LYS A 55 23.24 -27.18 14.45
N ASN A 56 22.93 -26.21 15.30
CA ASN A 56 22.93 -24.78 14.99
C ASN A 56 22.07 -24.45 13.73
N ILE A 57 20.79 -24.80 13.81
CA ILE A 57 19.83 -24.59 12.72
C ILE A 57 19.75 -23.11 12.31
N SER A 58 19.80 -22.18 13.27
CA SER A 58 19.74 -20.74 13.01
C SER A 58 20.86 -20.27 12.08
N PHE A 59 22.10 -20.72 12.32
CA PHE A 59 23.23 -20.41 11.43
C PHE A 59 23.01 -20.95 10.02
N THR A 60 22.56 -22.21 9.91
CA THR A 60 22.29 -22.84 8.61
C THR A 60 21.20 -22.09 7.83
N LEU A 61 20.11 -21.74 8.50
CA LEU A 61 19.00 -20.99 7.91
C LEU A 61 19.44 -19.58 7.45
N ALA A 62 20.19 -18.86 8.29
CA ALA A 62 20.70 -17.54 7.98
C ALA A 62 21.65 -17.57 6.77
N LYS A 63 22.63 -18.49 6.77
CA LYS A 63 23.59 -18.63 5.65
C LYS A 63 22.89 -18.91 4.33
N ARG A 64 21.94 -19.84 4.31
CA ARG A 64 21.19 -20.17 3.08
C ARG A 64 20.27 -19.04 2.63
N HIS A 65 19.70 -18.30 3.58
CA HIS A 65 18.90 -17.11 3.26
C HIS A 65 19.76 -16.00 2.66
N GLN A 66 20.95 -15.73 3.21
CA GLN A 66 21.91 -14.77 2.66
C GLN A 66 22.39 -15.16 1.25
N LEU A 67 22.76 -16.43 1.02
CA LEU A 67 23.13 -16.92 -0.31
C LEU A 67 22.00 -16.75 -1.33
N ARG A 68 20.75 -17.04 -0.93
CA ARG A 68 19.58 -16.82 -1.78
C ARG A 68 19.39 -15.33 -2.10
N LEU A 69 19.55 -14.44 -1.12
CA LEU A 69 19.44 -13.01 -1.35
C LEU A 69 20.54 -12.50 -2.27
N SER A 70 21.79 -12.92 -2.04
CA SER A 70 22.92 -12.58 -2.91
C SER A 70 22.65 -12.98 -4.36
N TRP A 71 22.17 -14.21 -4.59
CA TRP A 71 21.77 -14.67 -5.91
C TRP A 71 20.62 -13.85 -6.50
N LEU A 72 19.58 -13.54 -5.72
CA LEU A 72 18.45 -12.72 -6.18
C LEU A 72 18.90 -11.31 -6.60
N LEU A 73 19.74 -10.67 -5.79
CA LEU A 73 20.22 -9.30 -6.02
C LEU A 73 21.25 -9.22 -7.15
N SER A 74 21.99 -10.30 -7.43
CA SER A 74 23.00 -10.33 -8.49
C SER A 74 22.43 -10.58 -9.88
N HIS A 75 21.16 -10.97 -9.99
CA HIS A 75 20.52 -11.23 -11.28
C HIS A 75 19.60 -10.07 -11.65
N ASP A 76 19.69 -9.64 -12.90
CA ASP A 76 18.80 -8.62 -13.48
C ASP A 76 17.32 -9.02 -13.39
N CYS A 77 16.99 -10.30 -13.17
CA CYS A 77 15.63 -10.76 -12.92
C CYS A 77 14.95 -10.11 -11.70
N PHE A 78 15.72 -9.55 -10.76
CA PHE A 78 15.16 -8.76 -9.65
C PHE A 78 14.81 -7.33 -10.10
N TYR A 79 15.52 -6.75 -11.06
CA TYR A 79 15.28 -5.37 -11.53
C TYR A 79 14.40 -5.32 -12.79
N ASN A 80 14.39 -6.38 -13.60
CA ASN A 80 13.61 -6.54 -14.84
C ASN A 80 12.42 -7.48 -14.63
N LEU A 81 11.59 -7.21 -13.63
CA LEU A 81 10.25 -7.82 -13.61
C LEU A 81 9.35 -6.97 -14.51
N ASN A 82 8.82 -7.58 -15.57
CA ASN A 82 7.70 -6.99 -16.29
C ASN A 82 6.61 -6.60 -15.31
N ASP A 83 6.07 -5.40 -15.50
CA ASP A 83 4.95 -4.90 -14.72
C ASP A 83 3.82 -5.92 -14.67
N LYS A 84 3.43 -6.28 -13.46
CA LYS A 84 2.35 -7.24 -13.25
C LYS A 84 1.09 -6.49 -12.91
N SER A 85 0.17 -6.41 -13.86
CA SER A 85 -1.19 -5.92 -13.64
C SER A 85 -2.11 -7.06 -13.19
N ILE A 86 -3.05 -6.73 -12.30
CA ILE A 86 -4.07 -7.65 -11.78
C ILE A 86 -5.44 -7.00 -11.98
N SER A 87 -6.39 -7.80 -12.47
CA SER A 87 -7.77 -7.36 -12.79
C SER A 87 -7.76 -6.17 -13.75
N THR A 88 -7.42 -6.44 -15.01
CA THR A 88 -7.38 -5.45 -16.10
C THR A 88 -8.71 -5.40 -16.84
N LYS A 89 -9.11 -4.20 -17.22
CA LYS A 89 -10.28 -3.94 -18.07
C LYS A 89 -9.94 -2.85 -19.07
N PHE A 90 -10.50 -2.95 -20.27
CA PHE A 90 -10.39 -1.90 -21.27
C PHE A 90 -11.53 -0.91 -21.11
N ILE A 91 -11.19 0.38 -21.08
CA ILE A 91 -12.15 1.48 -20.90
C ILE A 91 -12.04 2.40 -22.11
N LYS A 92 -13.18 2.76 -22.67
CA LYS A 92 -13.24 3.76 -23.74
C LYS A 92 -13.11 5.15 -23.14
N SER A 93 -12.47 6.07 -23.86
CA SER A 93 -12.29 7.45 -23.37
C SER A 93 -13.59 8.19 -23.01
N LEU A 94 -14.73 7.76 -23.56
CA LEU A 94 -16.05 8.31 -23.26
C LEU A 94 -16.60 7.88 -21.88
N GLU A 95 -16.16 6.73 -21.36
CA GLU A 95 -16.63 6.17 -20.09
C GLU A 95 -15.88 6.75 -18.87
N LEU A 96 -14.81 7.50 -19.10
CA LEU A 96 -14.02 8.14 -18.06
C LEU A 96 -14.73 9.40 -17.53
N PRO A 97 -14.61 9.70 -16.22
CA PRO A 97 -15.11 10.96 -15.66
C PRO A 97 -14.59 12.19 -16.41
N ILE A 98 -15.42 13.22 -16.56
CA ILE A 98 -15.13 14.42 -17.36
C ILE A 98 -13.81 15.08 -16.92
N ASP A 99 -13.56 15.17 -15.62
CA ASP A 99 -12.34 15.79 -15.09
C ASP A 99 -11.08 14.99 -15.41
N THR A 100 -11.16 13.66 -15.35
CA THR A 100 -10.05 12.78 -15.75
C THR A 100 -9.76 12.89 -17.25
N LYS A 101 -10.79 13.03 -18.08
CA LYS A 101 -10.62 13.23 -19.52
C LYS A 101 -9.96 14.57 -19.84
N ARG A 102 -10.42 15.66 -19.22
CA ARG A 102 -9.81 17.00 -19.36
C ARG A 102 -8.33 16.99 -18.98
N LEU A 103 -8.01 16.30 -17.89
CA LEU A 103 -6.65 16.12 -17.41
C LEU A 103 -5.78 15.36 -18.43
N LEU A 104 -6.27 14.22 -18.95
CA LEU A 104 -5.56 13.43 -19.96
C LEU A 104 -5.29 14.23 -21.25
N VAL A 105 -6.29 14.98 -21.74
CA VAL A 105 -6.14 15.86 -22.92
C VAL A 105 -5.09 16.95 -22.66
N ARG A 106 -5.10 17.58 -21.48
CA ARG A 106 -4.12 18.60 -21.11
C ARG A 106 -2.68 18.06 -21.11
N HIS A 107 -2.49 16.82 -20.66
CA HIS A 107 -1.20 16.15 -20.64
C HIS A 107 -0.85 15.42 -21.96
N LYS A 108 -1.61 15.65 -23.04
CA LYS A 108 -1.43 15.02 -24.37
C LYS A 108 -1.58 13.49 -24.38
N PHE A 109 -2.32 12.94 -23.43
CA PHE A 109 -2.69 11.52 -23.37
C PHE A 109 -4.11 11.29 -23.86
N ASP A 110 -4.49 11.84 -25.02
CA ASP A 110 -5.83 11.62 -25.60
C ASP A 110 -5.82 10.39 -26.52
N TYR A 111 -6.30 9.27 -25.97
CA TYR A 111 -6.35 7.98 -26.66
C TYR A 111 -7.78 7.44 -26.66
N PRO A 112 -8.17 6.65 -27.69
CA PRO A 112 -9.53 6.13 -27.78
C PRO A 112 -9.85 5.09 -26.69
N VAL A 113 -8.84 4.31 -26.28
CA VAL A 113 -8.98 3.18 -25.35
C VAL A 113 -7.81 3.15 -24.37
N TYR A 114 -8.10 2.88 -23.10
CA TYR A 114 -7.14 2.73 -22.02
C TYR A 114 -7.28 1.34 -21.38
N GLU A 115 -6.18 0.74 -20.92
CA GLU A 115 -6.23 -0.45 -20.06
C GLU A 115 -6.18 0.01 -18.59
N GLU A 116 -7.30 -0.09 -17.86
CA GLU A 116 -7.34 0.18 -16.42
C GLU A 116 -7.07 -1.10 -15.64
N CYS A 117 -6.26 -1.04 -14.57
CA CYS A 117 -6.08 -2.14 -13.64
C CYS A 117 -6.46 -1.77 -12.21
N GLN A 118 -6.87 -2.78 -11.42
CA GLN A 118 -7.16 -2.58 -9.99
C GLN A 118 -5.88 -2.55 -9.15
N THR A 119 -4.87 -3.32 -9.56
CA THR A 119 -3.59 -3.41 -8.87
C THR A 119 -2.47 -3.57 -9.87
N LEU A 120 -1.40 -2.81 -9.66
CA LEU A 120 -0.17 -2.85 -10.43
C LEU A 120 0.99 -3.17 -9.50
N ILE A 121 1.89 -4.05 -9.92
CA ILE A 121 3.17 -4.28 -9.23
C ILE A 121 4.27 -3.80 -10.17
N HIS A 122 4.93 -2.71 -9.75
CA HIS A 122 6.03 -2.07 -10.46
C HIS A 122 7.19 -1.88 -9.50
N ASN A 123 8.41 -2.25 -9.88
CA ASN A 123 9.61 -2.18 -9.00
C ASN A 123 9.40 -2.78 -7.60
N HIS A 124 8.67 -3.91 -7.52
CA HIS A 124 8.25 -4.58 -6.27
C HIS A 124 7.32 -3.77 -5.36
N VAL A 125 6.94 -2.56 -5.75
CA VAL A 125 5.94 -1.74 -5.08
C VAL A 125 4.56 -2.10 -5.65
N LYS A 126 3.60 -2.28 -4.75
CA LYS A 126 2.22 -2.60 -5.12
C LYS A 126 1.41 -1.32 -5.13
N PHE A 127 0.87 -0.93 -6.27
CA PHE A 127 -0.12 0.13 -6.40
C PHE A 127 -1.52 -0.48 -6.38
N MET A 128 -2.40 0.04 -5.54
CA MET A 128 -3.79 -0.44 -5.44
C MET A 128 -4.74 0.73 -5.60
N ARG A 129 -5.81 0.54 -6.36
CA ARG A 129 -6.85 1.57 -6.47
C ARG A 129 -7.43 1.92 -5.09
N ASN A 130 -7.70 3.21 -4.87
CA ASN A 130 -8.14 3.83 -3.62
C ASN A 130 -7.11 3.76 -2.48
N SER A 131 -5.83 3.57 -2.79
CA SER A 131 -4.78 3.61 -1.79
C SER A 131 -4.08 4.96 -1.75
N VAL A 132 -3.47 5.27 -0.61
CA VAL A 132 -2.80 6.56 -0.37
C VAL A 132 -1.28 6.42 -0.48
N PHE A 133 -0.67 7.45 -1.06
CA PHE A 133 0.78 7.61 -1.16
C PHE A 133 1.20 8.99 -0.64
N ILE A 134 2.47 9.12 -0.29
CA ILE A 134 3.08 10.38 0.12
C ILE A 134 3.88 10.90 -1.07
N THR A 135 3.58 12.11 -1.53
CA THR A 135 4.23 12.70 -2.70
C THR A 135 5.35 13.66 -2.32
N LYS A 136 5.12 14.49 -1.30
CA LYS A 136 6.08 15.51 -0.85
C LYS A 136 6.04 15.64 0.67
N LEU A 137 7.13 16.12 1.24
CA LEU A 137 7.19 16.60 2.61
C LEU A 137 7.20 18.13 2.54
N LEU A 138 6.19 18.77 3.12
CA LEU A 138 6.03 20.21 3.15
C LEU A 138 6.73 20.79 4.38
N TYR A 139 7.25 22.01 4.23
CA TYR A 139 7.89 22.79 5.29
C TYR A 139 9.16 22.15 5.88
N GLN A 140 9.82 22.87 6.81
CA GLN A 140 10.93 22.32 7.59
C GLN A 140 10.47 21.23 8.57
N GLU A 141 9.18 21.20 8.90
CA GLU A 141 8.56 20.25 9.83
C GLU A 141 8.16 18.92 9.16
N GLU A 142 8.52 18.72 7.88
CA GLU A 142 8.37 17.45 7.15
C GLU A 142 6.92 16.92 7.10
N ILE A 143 5.93 17.81 6.99
CA ILE A 143 4.52 17.44 6.98
C ILE A 143 4.20 16.73 5.66
N PRO A 144 3.73 15.47 5.67
CA PRO A 144 3.47 14.73 4.44
C PRO A 144 2.27 15.30 3.67
N GLU A 145 2.46 15.49 2.37
CA GLU A 145 1.39 15.71 1.40
C GLU A 145 0.94 14.35 0.87
N PHE A 146 -0.35 14.06 1.05
CA PHE A 146 -0.94 12.79 0.66
C PHE A 146 -1.68 12.89 -0.68
N VAL A 147 -1.70 11.78 -1.40
CA VAL A 147 -2.49 11.61 -2.62
C VAL A 147 -3.26 10.32 -2.58
N LEU A 148 -4.49 10.33 -3.09
CA LEU A 148 -5.33 9.16 -3.25
C LEU A 148 -5.30 8.67 -4.70
N LEU A 149 -4.95 7.40 -4.89
CA LEU A 149 -4.94 6.79 -6.21
C LEU A 149 -6.37 6.48 -6.69
N ARG A 150 -6.84 7.16 -7.74
CA ARG A 150 -8.19 6.96 -8.30
C ARG A 150 -8.20 5.97 -9.46
N HIS A 151 -7.27 6.11 -10.39
CA HIS A 151 -7.18 5.24 -11.57
C HIS A 151 -5.72 4.88 -11.88
N ILE A 152 -5.49 3.64 -12.32
CA ILE A 152 -4.22 3.17 -12.87
C ILE A 152 -4.47 2.82 -14.31
N LEU A 153 -3.95 3.63 -15.23
CA LEU A 153 -4.17 3.48 -16.66
C LEU A 153 -2.87 3.09 -17.35
N LYS A 154 -2.96 2.17 -18.30
CA LYS A 154 -1.89 1.89 -19.25
C LYS A 154 -2.21 2.57 -20.56
N VAL A 155 -1.23 3.29 -21.09
CA VAL A 155 -1.27 3.91 -22.40
C VAL A 155 -0.05 3.41 -23.16
N GLU A 156 -0.29 2.73 -24.28
CA GLU A 156 0.75 2.08 -25.09
C GLU A 156 1.66 1.16 -24.25
N LYS A 157 2.83 1.65 -23.85
CA LYS A 157 3.85 0.94 -23.06
C LYS A 157 4.10 1.56 -21.68
N SER A 158 3.44 2.65 -21.35
CA SER A 158 3.67 3.41 -20.12
C SER A 158 2.44 3.39 -19.22
N TRP A 159 2.69 3.28 -17.91
CA TRP A 159 1.65 3.39 -16.89
C TRP A 159 1.53 4.82 -16.41
N ILE A 160 0.29 5.23 -16.19
CA ILE A 160 -0.08 6.56 -15.76
C ILE A 160 -1.00 6.42 -14.55
N LEU A 161 -0.71 7.18 -13.50
CA LEU A 161 -1.53 7.23 -12.30
C LEU A 161 -2.37 8.51 -12.32
N ILE A 162 -3.68 8.37 -12.15
CA ILE A 162 -4.56 9.49 -11.85
C ILE A 162 -4.80 9.51 -10.37
N VAL A 163 -4.38 10.61 -9.75
CA VAL A 163 -4.44 10.79 -8.30
C VAL A 163 -5.25 12.02 -7.95
N GLN A 164 -5.82 12.00 -6.76
CA GLN A 164 -6.50 13.14 -6.15
C GLN A 164 -5.65 13.63 -4.98
N HIS A 165 -5.39 14.93 -4.90
CA HIS A 165 -4.65 15.50 -3.78
C HIS A 165 -5.49 15.47 -2.50
N LEU A 166 -4.82 15.24 -1.38
CA LEU A 166 -5.40 15.29 -0.05
C LEU A 166 -4.65 16.37 0.74
N GLN A 167 -5.39 17.27 1.37
CA GLN A 167 -4.80 18.28 2.22
C GLN A 167 -4.67 17.72 3.64
N THR A 168 -3.47 17.88 4.21
CA THR A 168 -3.21 17.56 5.62
C THR A 168 -3.72 18.71 6.49
N VAL A 169 -4.70 18.43 7.35
CA VAL A 169 -5.37 19.43 8.20
C VAL A 169 -4.63 19.61 9.51
N SER A 170 -4.43 18.51 10.24
CA SER A 170 -3.81 18.49 11.55
C SER A 170 -3.19 17.12 11.85
N PHE A 171 -2.34 17.04 12.87
CA PHE A 171 -1.84 15.77 13.39
C PHE A 171 -2.48 15.50 14.75
N ASP A 172 -3.13 14.35 14.90
CA ASP A 172 -3.73 13.92 16.17
C ASP A 172 -2.76 13.00 16.91
N GLU A 173 -2.19 13.51 18.00
CA GLU A 173 -1.26 12.76 18.86
C GLU A 173 -1.91 11.55 19.55
N THR A 174 -3.21 11.58 19.78
CA THR A 174 -3.92 10.49 20.48
C THR A 174 -4.16 9.29 19.58
N LEU A 175 -4.34 9.54 18.29
CA LEU A 175 -4.53 8.51 17.24
C LEU A 175 -3.22 8.20 16.50
N TRP A 176 -2.20 9.03 16.70
CA TRP A 176 -0.93 9.01 15.99
C TRP A 176 -1.14 9.00 14.46
N SER A 177 -2.00 9.89 13.98
CA SER A 177 -2.44 9.93 12.59
C SER A 177 -2.68 11.35 12.10
N TYR A 178 -2.58 11.53 10.79
CA TYR A 178 -2.83 12.78 10.12
C TYR A 178 -4.30 12.86 9.73
N GLU A 179 -4.97 13.93 10.15
CA GLU A 179 -6.28 14.29 9.65
C GLU A 179 -6.13 14.84 8.22
N ILE A 180 -6.96 14.35 7.30
CA ILE A 180 -6.91 14.68 5.89
C ILE A 180 -8.28 15.15 5.38
N SER A 181 -8.26 16.07 4.44
CA SER A 181 -9.43 16.50 3.69
C SER A 181 -9.25 16.28 2.18
N TYR A 182 -10.34 15.98 1.49
CA TYR A 182 -10.34 15.73 0.06
C TYR A 182 -10.28 17.06 -0.72
N LEU A 183 -9.28 17.22 -1.57
CA LEU A 183 -9.25 18.32 -2.53
C LEU A 183 -9.88 17.87 -3.86
N GLU A 184 -10.59 18.76 -4.55
CA GLU A 184 -11.16 18.46 -5.88
C GLU A 184 -10.09 18.35 -6.97
N GLN A 185 -8.85 18.76 -6.67
CA GLN A 185 -7.76 18.76 -7.61
C GLN A 185 -7.27 17.34 -7.94
N LEU A 186 -7.38 16.99 -9.22
CA LEU A 186 -6.78 15.79 -9.80
C LEU A 186 -5.44 16.14 -10.48
N SER A 187 -4.49 15.20 -10.43
CA SER A 187 -3.21 15.30 -11.12
C SER A 187 -2.83 13.98 -11.79
N VAL A 188 -1.98 14.09 -12.81
CA VAL A 188 -1.32 12.94 -13.43
C VAL A 188 0.03 12.78 -12.75
N MET A 189 0.35 11.57 -12.30
CA MET A 189 1.66 11.24 -11.78
C MET A 189 2.26 10.00 -12.45
N ASN A 190 3.59 10.01 -12.52
CA ASN A 190 4.37 8.85 -12.91
C ASN A 190 4.51 7.87 -11.73
N LEU A 191 4.86 6.62 -12.04
CA LEU A 191 5.07 5.59 -11.01
C LEU A 191 6.20 5.96 -10.06
N ASP A 192 7.33 6.42 -10.59
CA ASP A 192 8.53 6.73 -9.80
C ASP A 192 8.30 7.90 -8.83
N GLU A 193 7.52 8.90 -9.25
CA GLU A 193 7.17 10.05 -8.41
C GLU A 193 6.45 9.63 -7.12
N CYS A 194 5.63 8.57 -7.18
CA CYS A 194 4.89 8.05 -6.02
C CYS A 194 5.73 7.16 -5.09
N ILE A 195 6.87 6.64 -5.56
CA ILE A 195 7.72 5.70 -4.81
C ILE A 195 8.78 6.43 -3.97
N ASN A 196 9.12 7.67 -4.35
CA ASN A 196 10.31 8.38 -3.86
C ASN A 196 10.44 8.49 -2.33
N ILE A 197 9.34 8.75 -1.61
CA ILE A 197 9.39 8.99 -0.16
C ILE A 197 9.12 7.71 0.61
N LEU A 198 7.96 7.09 0.35
CA LEU A 198 7.52 5.90 1.06
C LEU A 198 6.94 4.89 0.05
N PRO A 199 7.64 3.78 -0.22
CA PRO A 199 7.16 2.73 -1.12
C PRO A 199 6.03 1.87 -0.51
N HIS A 200 5.48 2.27 0.65
CA HIS A 200 4.44 1.54 1.34
C HIS A 200 3.07 2.17 1.10
N VAL A 201 2.11 1.31 0.74
CA VAL A 201 0.72 1.71 0.52
C VAL A 201 0.02 2.03 1.83
N LEU A 202 -0.53 3.24 1.93
CA LEU A 202 -1.32 3.69 3.07
C LEU A 202 -2.83 3.53 2.82
N ASP A 203 -3.58 3.40 3.90
CA ASP A 203 -5.02 3.21 3.92
C ASP A 203 -5.68 4.36 4.69
N ILE A 204 -6.82 4.87 4.21
CA ILE A 204 -7.63 5.88 4.88
C ILE A 204 -8.63 5.18 5.80
N TYR A 205 -8.85 5.74 6.99
CA TYR A 205 -9.96 5.35 7.86
C TYR A 205 -10.73 6.59 8.32
N SER A 206 -12.02 6.43 8.61
CA SER A 206 -12.87 7.52 9.08
C SER A 206 -13.21 7.37 10.56
N LEU A 207 -13.26 8.49 11.27
CA LEU A 207 -13.67 8.58 12.67
C LEU A 207 -14.41 9.90 12.88
N ASN A 208 -15.64 9.85 13.41
CA ASN A 208 -16.46 11.04 13.71
C ASN A 208 -16.54 12.06 12.55
N ASP A 209 -16.83 11.56 11.34
CA ASP A 209 -16.92 12.34 10.09
C ASP A 209 -15.61 12.97 9.58
N ALA A 210 -14.49 12.78 10.27
CA ALA A 210 -13.16 13.12 9.79
C ALA A 210 -12.43 11.89 9.20
N TYR A 211 -11.47 12.16 8.31
CA TYR A 211 -10.66 11.13 7.64
C TYR A 211 -9.22 11.20 8.13
N PHE A 212 -8.62 10.04 8.34
CA PHE A 212 -7.28 9.93 8.90
C PHE A 212 -6.41 8.97 8.09
N VAL A 213 -5.11 9.29 8.04
CA VAL A 213 -4.06 8.44 7.50
C VAL A 213 -3.02 8.21 8.57
N ASN A 214 -2.77 6.95 8.88
CA ASN A 214 -1.76 6.57 9.85
C ASN A 214 -0.42 6.30 9.15
N VAL A 215 0.65 6.90 9.67
CA VAL A 215 2.02 6.70 9.20
C VAL A 215 2.87 6.21 10.38
N LEU A 216 3.11 4.90 10.45
CA LEU A 216 3.85 4.26 11.57
C LEU A 216 5.36 4.34 11.43
N THR A 217 5.87 4.71 10.26
CA THR A 217 7.30 4.79 9.98
C THR A 217 7.75 6.23 9.98
N ARG A 218 8.91 6.50 10.58
CA ARG A 218 9.56 7.79 10.41
C ARG A 218 9.85 8.01 8.92
N LEU A 219 9.46 9.17 8.40
CA LEU A 219 9.59 9.51 6.98
C LEU A 219 11.00 10.00 6.59
N THR A 220 11.90 10.12 7.56
CA THR A 220 13.30 10.54 7.37
C THR A 220 14.23 9.35 7.17
N VAL A 221 15.25 9.53 6.33
CA VAL A 221 16.52 8.79 6.37
C VAL A 221 17.48 9.52 7.30
#